data_AF-A0A938E254-F1
#
_entry.id   AF-A0A938E254-F1
#
_cell.length_a   1.000
_cell.length_b   1.000
_cell.length_c   1.000
_cell.angle_alpha   90.00
_cell.angle_beta   90.00
_cell.angle_gamma   90.00
#
_symmetry.space_group_name_H-M   'P 1'
#
loop_
_entity.id
_entity.type
_entity.pdbx_description
1 polymer ?
#
loop_
_entity_poly.entity_id
_entity_poly.type
_entity_poly.pdbx_seq_one_letter_code
_entity_poly.pdbx_strand_id
1 'polypeptide(L)' 'MLERFRDRAAAVKSRPLPPVAGPERERFVHQAQLDFQDYGIVGDATWELVDGVLTLQVDLRG' A
#
# COMPACT_ATOMS: atom_id res chain seq x y z
N MET A 1 -10.30 9.63 4.18
CA MET A 1 -10.40 8.22 3.70
C MET A 1 -9.06 7.67 3.25
N LEU A 2 -8.32 8.36 2.38
CA LEU A 2 -7.06 7.85 1.81
C LEU A 2 -5.87 7.87 2.79
N GLU A 3 -5.89 8.77 3.78
CA GLU A 3 -4.80 8.92 4.76
C GLU A 3 -4.41 7.60 5.45
N ARG A 4 -5.40 6.80 5.86
CA ARG A 4 -5.15 5.49 6.47
C ARG A 4 -4.35 4.54 5.57
N PHE A 5 -4.45 4.68 4.24
CA PHE A 5 -3.68 3.86 3.30
C PHE A 5 -2.25 4.39 3.15
N ARG A 6 -2.05 5.71 3.20
CA ARG A 6 -0.71 6.31 3.29
C ARG A 6 0.00 5.87 4.57
N ASP A 7 -0.71 5.92 5.70
CA ASP A 7 -0.19 5.44 6.99
C ASP A 7 0.19 3.96 6.94
N ARG A 8 -0.62 3.12 6.29
CA ARG A 8 -0.32 1.69 6.13
C ARG A 8 0.87 1.45 5.19
N ALA A 9 1.00 2.20 4.10
CA ALA A 9 2.17 2.13 3.23
C ALA A 9 3.45 2.52 4.00
N ALA A 10 3.39 3.58 4.82
CA ALA A 10 4.49 3.98 5.69
C ALA A 10 4.80 2.92 6.78
N ALA A 11 3.77 2.29 7.35
CA ALA A 11 3.92 1.22 8.32
C ALA A 11 4.60 -0.03 7.73
N VAL A 12 4.30 -0.39 6.48
CA VAL A 12 4.96 -1.52 5.79
C VAL A 12 6.46 -1.24 5.59
N LYS A 13 6.85 -0.01 5.29
CA LYS A 13 8.27 0.38 5.17
C LYS A 13 9.02 0.37 6.50
N SER A 14 8.34 0.68 7.60
CA SER A 14 8.95 0.81 8.94
C SER A 14 8.92 -0.48 9.76
N ARG A 15 8.14 -1.49 9.35
CA ARG A 15 8.06 -2.76 10.09
C ARG A 15 9.40 -3.51 10.04
N PRO A 16 9.92 -3.99 11.18
CA PRO A 16 11.07 -4.87 11.17
C PRO A 16 10.70 -6.22 10.55
N LEU A 17 11.65 -6.84 9.85
CA LEU A 17 11.48 -8.20 9.34
C LEU A 17 11.45 -9.18 10.52
N PRO A 18 10.46 -10.10 10.60
CA PRO A 18 10.46 -11.14 11.61
C PRO A 18 11.75 -11.98 11.57
N PRO A 19 12.14 -12.64 12.68
CA PRO A 19 13.34 -13.48 12.72
C PRO A 19 13.11 -14.82 11.99
N VAL A 20 12.88 -14.75 10.67
CA VAL A 20 12.66 -15.87 9.75
C VAL A 20 13.84 -16.01 8.78
N ALA A 21 14.13 -17.23 8.35
CA ALA A 21 15.27 -17.54 7.49
C ALA A 21 14.84 -18.28 6.22
N GLY A 22 15.74 -18.31 5.22
CA GLY A 22 15.54 -19.07 4.00
C GLY A 22 14.27 -18.66 3.23
N PRO A 23 13.54 -19.62 2.63
CA PRO A 23 12.37 -19.34 1.80
C PRO A 23 11.25 -18.56 2.50
N GLU A 24 11.11 -18.69 3.81
CA GLU A 24 10.11 -17.94 4.57
C GLU A 24 10.44 -16.45 4.61
N ARG A 25 11.72 -16.10 4.75
CA ARG A 25 12.20 -14.71 4.70
C ARG A 25 11.84 -14.04 3.38
N GLU A 26 12.05 -14.74 2.27
CA GLU A 26 11.72 -14.25 0.93
C GLU A 26 10.22 -13.98 0.78
N ARG A 27 9.38 -14.89 1.28
CA ARG A 27 7.92 -14.72 1.27
C ARG A 27 7.47 -13.49 2.06
N PHE A 28 8.06 -13.23 3.23
CA PHE A 28 7.76 -12.03 4.02
C PHE A 28 8.16 -10.74 3.31
N VAL A 29 9.32 -10.73 2.63
CA VAL A 29 9.76 -9.57 1.84
C VAL A 29 8.85 -9.34 0.64
N HIS A 30 8.53 -10.40 -0.11
CA HIS A 30 7.63 -10.31 -1.25
C HIS A 30 6.24 -9.82 -0.83
N GLN A 31 5.69 -10.36 0.25
CA GLN A 31 4.41 -9.88 0.80
C GLN A 31 4.51 -8.40 1.21
N ALA A 32 5.63 -7.97 1.81
CA ALA A 32 5.83 -6.56 2.14
C ALA A 32 5.81 -5.66 0.91
N GLN A 33 6.40 -6.10 -0.20
CA GLN A 33 6.42 -5.33 -1.45
C GLN A 33 5.01 -5.19 -2.03
N LEU A 34 4.24 -6.28 -2.06
CA LEU A 34 2.84 -6.26 -2.50
C LEU A 34 1.99 -5.37 -1.59
N ASP A 35 2.07 -5.55 -0.27
CA ASP A 35 1.36 -4.72 0.71
C ASP A 35 1.67 -3.23 0.50
N PHE A 36 2.95 -2.89 0.31
CA PHE A 36 3.38 -1.52 0.10
C PHE A 36 2.78 -0.94 -1.19
N GLN A 37 2.83 -1.70 -2.29
CA GLN A 37 2.27 -1.29 -3.57
C GLN A 37 0.76 -1.08 -3.48
N ASP A 38 0.02 -2.02 -2.89
CA ASP A 38 -1.44 -1.97 -2.78
C ASP A 38 -1.90 -0.76 -1.96
N TYR A 39 -1.26 -0.50 -0.82
CA TYR A 39 -1.57 0.69 -0.02
C TYR A 39 -1.11 1.98 -0.69
N GLY A 40 0.02 1.95 -1.40
CA GLY A 40 0.55 3.08 -2.14
C GLY A 40 -0.41 3.54 -3.24
N ILE A 41 -0.88 2.62 -4.08
CA ILE A 41 -1.79 2.91 -5.19
C ILE A 41 -3.08 3.58 -4.68
N VAL A 42 -3.69 3.06 -3.61
CA VAL A 42 -4.92 3.63 -3.05
C VAL A 42 -4.63 4.95 -2.30
N GLY A 43 -3.52 5.00 -1.55
CA GLY A 43 -3.13 6.16 -0.76
C GLY A 43 -2.76 7.38 -1.60
N ASP A 44 -2.22 7.16 -2.80
CA ASP A 44 -1.80 8.22 -3.72
C ASP A 44 -2.91 8.66 -4.69
N ALA A 45 -4.05 7.97 -4.67
CA ALA A 45 -5.19 8.34 -5.49
C ALA A 45 -5.70 9.77 -5.15
N THR A 46 -6.26 10.42 -6.15
CA THR A 46 -7.27 11.48 -5.96
C THR A 46 -8.65 10.85 -5.92
N TRP A 47 -9.63 11.54 -5.34
CA TRP A 47 -10.97 10.99 -5.18
C TRP A 47 -12.07 11.99 -5.49
N GLU A 48 -13.20 11.48 -5.98
CA GLU A 48 -14.42 12.23 -6.24
C GLU A 48 -15.63 11.37 -5.87
N LEU A 49 -16.66 11.97 -5.24
CA LEU A 49 -17.92 11.32 -4.88
C LEU A 49 -19.07 12.04 -5.58
N VAL A 50 -19.63 11.40 -6.61
CA VAL A 50 -20.74 11.93 -7.42
C VAL A 50 -21.87 10.93 -7.44
N ASP A 51 -23.09 11.38 -7.09
CA ASP A 51 -24.31 10.57 -7.07
C ASP A 51 -24.18 9.23 -6.29
N GLY A 52 -23.38 9.25 -5.22
CA GLY A 52 -23.11 8.07 -4.38
C GLY A 52 -22.03 7.12 -4.90
N VAL A 53 -21.37 7.46 -6.01
CA VAL A 53 -20.26 6.69 -6.59
C VAL A 53 -18.92 7.34 -6.23
N LEU A 54 -18.06 6.58 -5.57
CA LEU A 54 -16.68 6.98 -5.29
C LEU A 54 -15.77 6.56 -6.46
N THR A 55 -15.17 7.55 -7.11
CA THR A 55 -14.12 7.35 -8.11
C THR A 55 -12.77 7.62 -7.47
N LEU A 56 -11.82 6.71 -7.65
CA LEU A 56 -10.42 6.90 -7.28
C LEU A 56 -9.59 6.98 -8.57
N GLN A 57 -8.79 8.03 -8.71
CA GLN A 57 -7.93 8.24 -9.87
C GLN A 57 -6.47 8.28 -9.44
N VAL A 58 -5.66 7.41 -10.04
CA VAL A 58 -4.22 7.31 -9.81
C VAL A 58 -3.50 7.77 -11.08
N ASP A 59 -2.58 8.72 -10.94
CA ASP A 59 -1.71 9.12 -12.05
C ASP A 59 -0.44 8.25 -12.06
N LEU A 60 -0.20 7.55 -13.17
CA LEU A 60 0.97 6.67 -13.33
C LEU A 60 2.10 7.31 -14.14
N ARG A 61 2.02 8.61 -14.42
CA ARG A 61 3.02 9.36 -15.21
C ARG A 61 4.14 9.96 -14.36
N GLY A 62 4.06 9.82 -13.03
CA GLY A 62 5.08 10.28 -12.07
C GLY A 62 6.37 9.48 -12.11
#